data_AF-A0A1M6U6P9-F1
#
_entry.id   AF-A0A1M6U6P9-F1
#
_cell.length_a   1.000
_cell.length_b   1.000
_cell.length_c   1.000
_cell.angle_alpha   90.00
_cell.angle_beta   90.00
_cell.angle_gamma   90.00
#
_symmetry.space_group_name_H-M   'P 1'
#
loop_
_entity.id
_entity.type
_entity.pdbx_description
1 polymer ?
#
loop_
_entity_poly.entity_id
_entity_poly.type
_entity_poly.pdbx_seq_one_letter_code
_entity_poly.pdbx_strand_id
1 'polypeptide(L)'
;MSLFQFFGRKDNNKNDPYWAFNEKEHFKPKLNKGDYFKLSGFDFGWFVLEPLSNFVQDKEHEIERGKSLSYGQKALYYWWYLDAQVTNGGFVQFYYNGYGDYMPTIIKGLKYIGDIDMAELVQKAENIYQKNKKLMNKAQQSDLFGSDLYERLDELSLLDDKYYDMNSNTMSLIEEYIRKHPNEICIDEDGLSFDLNFSGTYTTYYSDQNLKEEFSIEKGKIHGAYKTYFENGNLEEFIEYNEGNKTGIYQKFYENGILKYEVTNGDKENILIHKWFYENGIPKKLETRKADTDKKFGEYKEWYDNSQLKEESNFANNITRIGKWFLYWKDGSKKLEGEAINQKVRLINYWKENGEQTLINGTGIHYSEWISRSSTNIYETAYKNYLRDGVSKSITNGKVTLYQEFKDGKEHGYTRSFYNNGNLKDEKYYESGEIVSEKDVPLFIDPKVKTTIVCKMEDQWLINRELETADSYPIILNKTALEDSFKASVSVFDGYTQDYELSYNYFVSIDENGKPIKLNFLMADNGFLKEEVESNIHKMKFKPAIKNGKAVNSYMIIHFKLRLSS
;
A
#
# COMPACT_ATOMS: atom_id res chain seq x y z
N MET A 1 33.01 -19.88 29.52
CA MET A 1 34.06 -19.09 30.21
C MET A 1 35.29 -19.05 29.32
N SER A 2 35.67 -17.83 28.92
CA SER A 2 36.94 -17.32 28.36
C SER A 2 38.08 -18.29 28.06
N LEU A 3 38.67 -18.18 26.86
CA LEU A 3 40.06 -17.68 26.77
C LEU A 3 40.41 -17.18 25.36
N PHE A 4 40.64 -15.87 25.30
CA PHE A 4 41.34 -15.12 24.27
C PHE A 4 42.67 -15.76 23.85
N GLN A 5 42.96 -15.74 22.55
CA GLN A 5 44.33 -15.54 22.08
C GLN A 5 44.33 -14.60 20.87
N PHE A 6 44.67 -13.33 21.16
CA PHE A 6 45.17 -12.35 20.20
C PHE A 6 46.51 -12.83 19.64
N PHE A 7 46.74 -12.67 18.33
CA PHE A 7 47.90 -11.94 17.81
C PHE A 7 47.62 -11.48 16.38
N GLY A 8 48.15 -10.30 16.05
CA GLY A 8 47.59 -9.43 15.03
C GLY A 8 47.97 -9.77 13.60
N ARG A 9 47.14 -9.29 12.67
CA ARG A 9 47.57 -9.04 11.29
C ARG A 9 47.85 -7.55 11.12
N LYS A 10 49.14 -7.23 11.10
CA LYS A 10 49.69 -6.06 10.40
C LYS A 10 49.35 -6.18 8.90
N ASP A 11 49.18 -5.02 8.26
CA ASP A 11 49.20 -4.73 6.82
C ASP A 11 49.08 -5.93 5.87
N ASN A 12 47.97 -6.05 5.14
CA ASN A 12 47.90 -6.93 3.97
C ASN A 12 46.87 -6.44 2.93
N ASN A 13 47.20 -5.34 2.24
CA ASN A 13 46.66 -5.07 0.90
C ASN A 13 47.32 -5.98 -0.16
N LYS A 14 47.72 -7.22 0.22
CA LYS A 14 48.60 -8.07 -0.60
C LYS A 14 48.20 -9.54 -0.74
N ASN A 15 47.08 -10.00 -0.18
CA ASN A 15 46.46 -11.26 -0.60
C ASN A 15 44.98 -11.25 -0.23
N ASP A 16 44.15 -10.89 -1.19
CA ASP A 16 42.69 -11.00 -1.09
C ASP A 16 42.32 -12.46 -1.41
N PRO A 17 41.94 -13.26 -0.42
CA PRO A 17 41.73 -14.70 -0.62
C PRO A 17 40.57 -15.00 -1.56
N TYR A 18 39.62 -14.07 -1.69
CA TYR A 18 38.44 -14.22 -2.53
C TYR A 18 38.70 -13.85 -4.01
N TRP A 19 39.85 -13.26 -4.33
CA TRP A 19 40.24 -12.84 -5.71
C TRP A 19 41.19 -13.83 -6.41
N ALA A 20 41.28 -15.08 -5.96
CA ALA A 20 41.97 -16.14 -6.68
C ALA A 20 41.01 -16.83 -7.68
N PHE A 21 41.53 -17.21 -8.85
CA PHE A 21 40.81 -17.96 -9.87
C PHE A 21 41.69 -19.11 -10.41
N ASN A 22 41.14 -20.33 -10.41
CA ASN A 22 41.75 -21.53 -10.98
C ASN A 22 41.00 -21.92 -12.25
N GLU A 23 41.53 -21.54 -13.41
CA GLU A 23 40.94 -21.82 -14.72
C GLU A 23 40.65 -23.31 -14.97
N LYS A 24 41.44 -24.22 -14.38
CA LYS A 24 41.27 -25.67 -14.56
C LYS A 24 40.07 -26.24 -13.82
N GLU A 25 39.61 -25.55 -12.78
CA GLU A 25 38.48 -25.93 -11.93
C GLU A 25 37.31 -24.94 -12.09
N HIS A 26 37.27 -24.20 -13.20
CA HIS A 26 36.27 -23.19 -13.45
C HIS A 26 34.86 -23.78 -13.46
N PHE A 27 34.05 -23.38 -12.49
CA PHE A 27 32.65 -23.72 -12.43
C PHE A 27 31.84 -22.81 -13.34
N LYS A 28 31.17 -23.40 -14.34
CA LYS A 28 30.22 -22.71 -15.20
C LYS A 28 28.82 -23.28 -14.95
N PRO A 29 27.89 -22.52 -14.35
CA PRO A 29 26.53 -22.97 -14.21
C PRO A 29 25.88 -23.18 -15.58
N LYS A 30 25.03 -24.21 -15.66
CA LYS A 30 24.14 -24.44 -16.79
C LYS A 30 22.92 -23.53 -16.66
N LEU A 31 22.70 -22.68 -17.65
CA LEU A 31 21.59 -21.73 -17.66
C LEU A 31 20.67 -22.00 -18.85
N ASN A 32 19.36 -21.91 -18.63
CA ASN A 32 18.37 -22.00 -19.70
C ASN A 32 18.53 -20.83 -20.69
N LYS A 33 18.71 -21.13 -21.98
CA LYS A 33 18.88 -20.11 -23.01
C LYS A 33 17.69 -19.15 -23.12
N GLY A 34 16.46 -19.65 -23.02
CA GLY A 34 15.26 -18.81 -23.08
C GLY A 34 15.26 -17.75 -21.99
N ASP A 35 15.44 -18.16 -20.73
CA ASP A 35 15.51 -17.23 -19.59
C ASP A 35 16.73 -16.31 -19.66
N TYR A 36 17.88 -16.80 -20.14
CA TYR A 36 19.08 -15.99 -20.35
C TYR A 36 18.82 -14.78 -21.27
N PHE A 37 18.08 -14.96 -22.35
CA PHE A 37 17.77 -13.88 -23.29
C PHE A 37 16.53 -13.05 -22.91
N LYS A 38 15.65 -13.60 -22.07
CA LYS A 38 14.39 -12.98 -21.66
C LYS A 38 14.51 -12.12 -20.40
N LEU A 39 15.15 -12.64 -19.36
CA LEU A 39 15.25 -11.97 -18.07
C LEU A 39 16.14 -10.73 -18.18
N SER A 40 15.90 -9.73 -17.32
CA SER A 40 16.70 -8.50 -17.24
C SER A 40 16.79 -8.00 -15.80
N GLY A 41 17.73 -7.10 -15.52
CA GLY A 41 17.92 -6.49 -14.21
C GLY A 41 18.20 -7.51 -13.11
N PHE A 42 17.57 -7.30 -11.95
CA PHE A 42 17.76 -8.16 -10.79
C PHE A 42 17.25 -9.60 -11.01
N ASP A 43 16.23 -9.82 -11.85
CA ASP A 43 15.77 -11.18 -12.18
C ASP A 43 16.84 -11.95 -12.97
N PHE A 44 17.50 -11.30 -13.92
CA PHE A 44 18.63 -11.87 -14.64
C PHE A 44 19.84 -12.08 -13.71
N GLY A 45 20.13 -11.09 -12.85
CA GLY A 45 21.18 -11.19 -11.85
C GLY A 45 20.99 -12.39 -10.92
N TRP A 46 19.78 -12.58 -10.39
CA TRP A 46 19.44 -13.74 -9.56
C TRP A 46 19.53 -15.05 -10.31
N PHE A 47 19.00 -15.11 -11.55
CA PHE A 47 19.08 -16.29 -12.41
C PHE A 47 20.51 -16.79 -12.63
N VAL A 48 21.46 -15.87 -12.78
CA VAL A 48 22.89 -16.21 -12.89
C VAL A 48 23.50 -16.52 -11.52
N LEU A 49 23.14 -15.78 -10.48
CA LEU A 49 23.70 -15.88 -9.14
C LEU A 49 23.33 -17.18 -8.42
N GLU A 50 22.05 -17.56 -8.46
CA GLU A 50 21.51 -18.68 -7.70
C GLU A 50 22.35 -19.97 -7.84
N PRO A 51 22.70 -20.45 -9.06
CA PRO A 51 23.53 -21.63 -9.19
C PRO A 51 24.98 -21.41 -8.73
N LEU A 52 25.51 -20.18 -8.77
CA LEU A 52 26.82 -19.86 -8.17
C LEU A 52 26.76 -19.97 -6.65
N SER A 53 25.73 -19.39 -6.02
CA SER A 53 25.49 -19.49 -4.57
C SER A 53 25.28 -20.93 -4.11
N ASN A 54 24.52 -21.72 -4.88
CA ASN A 54 24.30 -23.13 -4.59
C ASN A 54 25.56 -23.99 -4.76
N PHE A 55 26.52 -23.57 -5.58
CA PHE A 55 27.82 -24.23 -5.71
C PHE A 55 28.75 -23.88 -4.53
N VAL A 56 28.80 -22.60 -4.13
CA VAL A 56 29.65 -22.16 -3.02
C VAL A 56 29.12 -22.69 -1.67
N GLN A 57 27.80 -22.66 -1.44
CA GLN A 57 27.03 -23.18 -0.29
C GLN A 57 27.31 -22.56 1.08
N ASP A 58 28.55 -22.65 1.58
CA ASP A 58 28.87 -22.33 2.98
C ASP A 58 30.14 -21.48 3.13
N LYS A 59 30.20 -20.75 4.25
CA LYS A 59 31.30 -19.83 4.58
C LYS A 59 32.61 -20.55 4.93
N GLU A 60 32.54 -21.83 5.30
CA GLU A 60 33.72 -22.63 5.67
C GLU A 60 34.58 -22.97 4.43
N HIS A 61 33.92 -23.28 3.30
CA HIS A 61 34.57 -23.64 2.05
C HIS A 61 34.55 -22.54 0.99
N GLU A 62 33.98 -21.36 1.29
CA GLU A 62 33.82 -20.25 0.36
C GLU A 62 35.12 -19.83 -0.33
N ILE A 63 36.23 -19.76 0.41
CA ILE A 63 37.53 -19.37 -0.19
C ILE A 63 38.02 -20.42 -1.19
N GLU A 64 37.91 -21.70 -0.86
CA GLU A 64 38.40 -22.78 -1.74
C GLU A 64 37.49 -22.95 -2.96
N ARG A 65 36.17 -23.05 -2.77
CA ARG A 65 35.20 -23.14 -3.87
C ARG A 65 35.14 -21.86 -4.69
N GLY A 66 35.35 -20.71 -4.04
CA GLY A 66 35.43 -19.42 -4.70
C GLY A 66 36.53 -19.37 -5.76
N LYS A 67 37.61 -20.15 -5.64
CA LYS A 67 38.65 -20.23 -6.69
C LYS A 67 38.13 -20.79 -8.01
N SER A 68 37.03 -21.53 -8.01
CA SER A 68 36.37 -21.99 -9.22
C SER A 68 35.53 -20.91 -9.91
N LEU A 69 35.34 -19.74 -9.29
CA LEU A 69 34.59 -18.63 -9.90
C LEU A 69 35.53 -17.72 -10.70
N SER A 70 35.13 -17.34 -11.92
CA SER A 70 35.81 -16.32 -12.72
C SER A 70 35.71 -14.94 -12.08
N TYR A 71 36.49 -13.97 -12.57
CA TYR A 71 36.44 -12.60 -12.05
C TYR A 71 35.08 -11.92 -12.30
N GLY A 72 34.44 -12.16 -13.44
CA GLY A 72 33.08 -11.69 -13.71
C GLY A 72 32.03 -12.36 -12.80
N GLN A 73 32.14 -13.67 -12.55
CA GLN A 73 31.26 -14.36 -11.60
C GLN A 73 31.41 -13.80 -10.17
N LYS A 74 32.65 -13.52 -9.74
CA LYS A 74 32.93 -12.88 -8.45
C LYS A 74 32.34 -11.47 -8.36
N ALA A 75 32.37 -10.71 -9.45
CA ALA A 75 31.80 -9.38 -9.48
C ALA A 75 30.30 -9.41 -9.13
N LEU A 76 29.51 -10.30 -9.74
CA LEU A 76 28.11 -10.51 -9.38
C LEU A 76 27.98 -11.08 -7.96
N TYR A 77 28.67 -12.18 -7.67
CA TYR A 77 28.50 -12.94 -6.43
C TYR A 77 28.76 -12.10 -5.17
N TYR A 78 29.90 -11.41 -5.09
CA TYR A 78 30.23 -10.62 -3.90
C TYR A 78 29.53 -9.27 -3.87
N TRP A 79 29.23 -8.65 -5.03
CA TRP A 79 28.41 -7.44 -5.05
C TRP A 79 27.00 -7.72 -4.54
N TRP A 80 26.43 -8.90 -4.80
CA TRP A 80 25.10 -9.23 -4.29
C TRP A 80 25.02 -9.24 -2.76
N TYR A 81 26.07 -9.67 -2.07
CA TYR A 81 26.15 -9.53 -0.61
C TYR A 81 26.22 -8.07 -0.17
N LEU A 82 26.89 -7.21 -0.93
CA LEU A 82 26.88 -5.78 -0.66
C LEU A 82 25.47 -5.21 -0.82
N ASP A 83 24.83 -5.44 -1.96
CA ASP A 83 23.50 -4.91 -2.27
C ASP A 83 22.47 -5.38 -1.25
N ALA A 84 22.44 -6.67 -0.92
CA ALA A 84 21.50 -7.23 0.05
C ALA A 84 21.66 -6.63 1.47
N GLN A 85 22.88 -6.27 1.88
CA GLN A 85 23.10 -5.69 3.21
C GLN A 85 22.85 -4.18 3.24
N VAL A 86 23.29 -3.46 2.20
CA VAL A 86 23.18 -2.00 2.13
C VAL A 86 21.73 -1.58 1.88
N THR A 87 21.00 -2.26 1.00
CA THR A 87 19.57 -1.98 0.79
C THR A 87 18.69 -2.28 2.01
N ASN A 88 19.16 -3.11 2.94
CA ASN A 88 18.42 -3.47 4.14
C ASN A 88 18.81 -2.61 5.37
N GLY A 89 20.07 -2.19 5.50
CA GLY A 89 20.54 -1.46 6.68
C GLY A 89 21.81 -0.61 6.45
N GLY A 90 22.09 -0.25 5.21
CA GLY A 90 23.23 0.59 4.85
C GLY A 90 24.59 -0.08 4.98
N PHE A 91 25.65 0.68 4.72
CA PHE A 91 27.03 0.23 4.88
C PHE A 91 27.35 -0.15 6.34
N VAL A 92 26.71 0.51 7.32
CA VAL A 92 26.88 0.18 8.74
C VAL A 92 26.50 -1.29 8.99
N GLN A 93 25.34 -1.73 8.49
CA GLN A 93 24.92 -3.13 8.59
C GLN A 93 25.87 -4.09 7.87
N PHE A 94 26.30 -3.75 6.64
CA PHE A 94 27.26 -4.56 5.88
C PHE A 94 28.53 -4.87 6.68
N TYR A 95 29.14 -3.85 7.28
CA TYR A 95 30.33 -4.02 8.12
C TYR A 95 30.03 -4.68 9.47
N TYR A 96 28.92 -4.33 10.11
CA TYR A 96 28.51 -4.90 11.39
C TYR A 96 28.26 -6.41 11.30
N ASN A 97 27.65 -6.87 10.21
CA ASN A 97 27.41 -8.30 9.95
C ASN A 97 28.67 -9.06 9.47
N GLY A 98 29.82 -8.38 9.41
CA GLY A 98 31.10 -9.02 9.12
C GLY A 98 31.35 -9.29 7.63
N TYR A 99 30.66 -8.59 6.73
CA TYR A 99 30.89 -8.69 5.29
C TYR A 99 32.06 -7.83 4.78
N GLY A 100 32.67 -7.04 5.65
CA GLY A 100 33.81 -6.16 5.31
C GLY A 100 35.00 -6.89 4.66
N ASP A 101 35.18 -8.19 4.94
CA ASP A 101 36.24 -9.00 4.33
C ASP A 101 36.06 -9.20 2.81
N TYR A 102 34.84 -9.04 2.28
CA TYR A 102 34.57 -9.11 0.84
C TYR A 102 34.90 -7.81 0.11
N MET A 103 35.07 -6.69 0.82
CA MET A 103 35.19 -5.36 0.21
C MET A 103 36.34 -5.24 -0.80
N PRO A 104 37.56 -5.77 -0.55
CA PRO A 104 38.62 -5.78 -1.56
C PRO A 104 38.24 -6.51 -2.85
N THR A 105 37.49 -7.62 -2.75
CA THR A 105 37.02 -8.38 -3.91
C THR A 105 35.87 -7.67 -4.62
N ILE A 106 34.94 -7.05 -3.89
CA ILE A 106 33.85 -6.23 -4.47
C ILE A 106 34.44 -5.09 -5.30
N ILE A 107 35.40 -4.33 -4.75
CA ILE A 107 36.07 -3.23 -5.45
C ILE A 107 36.76 -3.71 -6.73
N LYS A 108 37.45 -4.85 -6.68
CA LYS A 108 38.11 -5.42 -7.87
C LYS A 108 37.10 -5.92 -8.89
N GLY A 109 36.02 -6.57 -8.45
CA GLY A 109 34.92 -7.05 -9.28
C GLY A 109 34.26 -5.91 -10.04
N LEU A 110 33.87 -4.85 -9.33
CA LEU A 110 33.29 -3.64 -9.93
C LEU A 110 34.23 -3.01 -10.97
N LYS A 111 35.52 -2.86 -10.64
CA LYS A 111 36.52 -2.37 -11.60
C LYS A 111 36.70 -3.29 -12.81
N TYR A 112 36.64 -4.61 -12.59
CA TYR A 112 36.80 -5.61 -13.64
C TYR A 112 35.68 -5.55 -14.68
N ILE A 113 34.44 -5.31 -14.23
CA ILE A 113 33.27 -5.13 -15.11
C ILE A 113 33.13 -3.71 -15.65
N GLY A 114 33.97 -2.77 -15.20
CA GLY A 114 33.98 -1.38 -15.65
C GLY A 114 33.10 -0.41 -14.84
N ASP A 115 32.51 -0.83 -13.73
CA ASP A 115 31.77 0.05 -12.82
C ASP A 115 32.72 0.81 -11.88
N ILE A 116 33.37 1.83 -12.42
CA ILE A 116 34.37 2.63 -11.71
C ILE A 116 33.70 3.50 -10.63
N ASP A 117 32.53 4.07 -10.92
CA ASP A 117 31.86 4.98 -10.00
C ASP A 117 31.39 4.27 -8.73
N MET A 118 30.76 3.09 -8.84
CA MET A 118 30.40 2.31 -7.66
C MET A 118 31.65 1.82 -6.93
N ALA A 119 32.71 1.42 -7.65
CA ALA A 119 33.97 1.01 -7.03
C ALA A 119 34.59 2.15 -6.19
N GLU A 120 34.52 3.39 -6.65
CA GLU A 120 34.97 4.56 -5.89
C GLU A 120 34.10 4.85 -4.67
N LEU A 121 32.77 4.71 -4.80
CA LEU A 121 31.84 4.89 -3.68
C LEU A 121 32.12 3.90 -2.55
N VAL A 122 32.19 2.60 -2.87
CA VAL A 122 32.41 1.56 -1.86
C VAL A 122 33.85 1.61 -1.32
N GLN A 123 34.82 2.09 -2.10
CA GLN A 123 36.17 2.37 -1.61
C GLN A 123 36.19 3.51 -0.58
N LYS A 124 35.35 4.54 -0.73
CA LYS A 124 35.17 5.59 0.29
C LYS A 124 34.55 5.01 1.56
N ALA A 125 33.53 4.17 1.43
CA ALA A 125 32.93 3.45 2.57
C ALA A 125 33.99 2.62 3.32
N GLU A 126 34.84 1.90 2.58
CA GLU A 126 35.95 1.13 3.17
C GLU A 126 36.95 2.00 3.93
N ASN A 127 37.31 3.16 3.37
CA ASN A 127 38.22 4.09 4.04
C ASN A 127 37.62 4.62 5.35
N ILE A 128 36.31 4.88 5.39
CA ILE A 128 35.60 5.31 6.61
C ILE A 128 35.54 4.17 7.62
N TYR A 129 35.21 2.95 7.18
CA TYR A 129 35.19 1.76 8.03
C TYR A 129 36.56 1.50 8.67
N GLN A 130 37.65 1.54 7.89
CA GLN A 130 39.00 1.28 8.43
C GLN A 130 39.41 2.30 9.49
N LYS A 131 39.06 3.60 9.31
CA LYS A 131 39.27 4.63 10.34
C LYS A 131 38.49 4.33 11.63
N ASN A 132 37.31 3.74 11.51
CA ASN A 132 36.38 3.48 12.60
C ASN A 132 36.36 2.01 13.06
N LYS A 133 37.31 1.17 12.62
CA LYS A 133 37.29 -0.28 12.86
C LYS A 133 37.23 -0.66 14.35
N LYS A 134 37.92 0.09 15.21
CA LYS A 134 37.87 -0.12 16.67
C LYS A 134 36.46 0.08 17.24
N LEU A 135 35.73 1.08 16.72
CA LEU A 135 34.35 1.34 17.11
C LEU A 135 33.45 0.19 16.66
N MET A 136 33.55 -0.24 15.40
CA MET A 136 32.75 -1.35 14.87
C MET A 136 32.98 -2.65 15.67
N ASN A 137 34.24 -3.00 15.94
CA ASN A 137 34.57 -4.21 16.69
C ASN A 137 33.98 -4.18 18.11
N LYS A 138 33.97 -3.01 18.77
CA LYS A 138 33.35 -2.86 20.10
C LYS A 138 31.83 -3.06 20.02
N ALA A 139 31.19 -2.51 18.99
CA ALA A 139 29.76 -2.64 18.78
C ALA A 139 29.34 -4.10 18.52
N GLN A 140 30.11 -4.85 17.75
CA GLN A 140 29.89 -6.29 17.50
C GLN A 140 30.04 -7.15 18.76
N GLN A 141 30.94 -6.77 19.68
CA GLN A 141 31.16 -7.51 20.93
C GLN A 141 30.14 -7.19 22.03
N SER A 142 29.58 -5.99 22.01
CA SER A 142 28.72 -5.47 23.09
C SER A 142 27.24 -5.41 22.70
N ASP A 143 26.88 -5.95 21.53
CA ASP A 143 25.53 -5.92 20.94
C ASP A 143 24.90 -4.51 20.92
N LEU A 144 25.67 -3.53 20.41
CA LEU A 144 25.25 -2.13 20.32
C LEU A 144 24.62 -1.78 18.97
N PHE A 145 24.03 -2.76 18.27
CA PHE A 145 23.37 -2.47 17.00
C PHE A 145 22.17 -1.56 17.24
N GLY A 146 22.20 -0.34 16.67
CA GLY A 146 21.10 0.63 16.75
C GLY A 146 21.04 1.55 17.98
N SER A 147 21.91 1.43 19.00
CA SER A 147 21.84 2.30 20.19
C SER A 147 22.38 3.72 19.97
N ASP A 148 23.43 3.83 19.16
CA ASP A 148 24.14 5.07 18.79
C ASP A 148 25.10 4.84 17.60
N LEU A 149 25.21 3.61 17.08
CA LEU A 149 26.23 3.24 16.10
C LEU A 149 26.04 3.97 14.75
N TYR A 150 24.80 4.09 14.29
CA TYR A 150 24.47 4.81 13.06
C TYR A 150 24.78 6.30 13.18
N GLU A 151 24.45 6.93 14.31
CA GLU A 151 24.76 8.34 14.57
C GLU A 151 26.26 8.61 14.58
N ARG A 152 27.05 7.66 15.08
CA ARG A 152 28.52 7.77 15.16
C ARG A 152 29.24 7.39 13.88
N LEU A 153 28.52 6.80 12.92
CA LEU A 153 28.98 6.46 11.58
C LEU A 153 28.09 7.15 10.53
N ASP A 154 27.71 8.39 10.81
CA ASP A 154 26.91 9.23 9.91
C ASP A 154 27.57 9.40 8.54
N GLU A 155 28.91 9.48 8.48
CA GLU A 155 29.67 9.49 7.22
C GLU A 155 29.39 8.27 6.32
N LEU A 156 29.17 7.07 6.90
CA LEU A 156 28.75 5.90 6.12
C LEU A 156 27.29 6.03 5.67
N SER A 157 26.44 6.54 6.55
CA SER A 157 25.01 6.75 6.27
C SER A 157 24.80 7.73 5.11
N LEU A 158 25.65 8.76 4.97
CA LEU A 158 25.64 9.68 3.83
C LEU A 158 26.02 9.03 2.49
N LEU A 159 26.66 7.85 2.51
CA LEU A 159 26.97 7.10 1.30
C LEU A 159 25.85 6.15 0.89
N ASP A 160 24.94 5.80 1.80
CA ASP A 160 23.81 4.90 1.52
C ASP A 160 22.88 5.51 0.46
N ASP A 161 22.54 6.80 0.56
CA ASP A 161 21.69 7.48 -0.43
C ASP A 161 22.29 7.43 -1.85
N LYS A 162 23.61 7.68 -1.95
CA LYS A 162 24.32 7.57 -3.23
C LYS A 162 24.35 6.15 -3.75
N TYR A 163 24.43 5.17 -2.85
CA TYR A 163 24.36 3.77 -3.23
C TYR A 163 22.99 3.44 -3.83
N TYR A 164 21.90 3.88 -3.20
CA TYR A 164 20.53 3.65 -3.69
C TYR A 164 20.29 4.29 -5.06
N ASP A 165 20.84 5.46 -5.32
CA ASP A 165 20.77 6.11 -6.63
C ASP A 165 21.53 5.35 -7.72
N MET A 166 22.58 4.60 -7.35
CA MET A 166 23.51 3.98 -8.28
C MET A 166 23.30 2.47 -8.48
N ASN A 167 22.69 1.74 -7.53
CA ASN A 167 22.70 0.28 -7.52
C ASN A 167 22.01 -0.34 -8.76
N SER A 168 20.95 0.28 -9.26
CA SER A 168 20.25 -0.16 -10.48
C SER A 168 21.12 -0.01 -11.73
N ASN A 169 21.97 1.02 -11.78
CA ASN A 169 22.98 1.18 -12.83
C ASN A 169 24.08 0.12 -12.70
N THR A 170 24.55 -0.18 -11.49
CA THR A 170 25.51 -1.28 -11.26
C THR A 170 24.94 -2.63 -11.73
N MET A 171 23.67 -2.92 -11.43
CA MET A 171 23.04 -4.15 -11.92
C MET A 171 22.98 -4.19 -13.45
N SER A 172 22.70 -3.05 -14.09
CA SER A 172 22.71 -2.92 -15.56
C SER A 172 24.10 -3.19 -16.15
N LEU A 173 25.16 -2.69 -15.53
CA LEU A 173 26.55 -2.93 -15.95
C LEU A 173 26.98 -4.39 -15.74
N ILE A 174 26.57 -5.02 -14.64
CA ILE A 174 26.79 -6.46 -14.41
C ILE A 174 26.11 -7.29 -15.49
N GLU A 175 24.83 -7.01 -15.78
CA GLU A 175 24.10 -7.68 -16.85
C GLU A 175 24.79 -7.48 -18.21
N GLU A 176 25.16 -6.25 -18.55
CA GLU A 176 25.86 -5.93 -19.80
C GLU A 176 27.18 -6.70 -19.92
N TYR A 177 27.95 -6.80 -18.83
CA TYR A 177 29.19 -7.56 -18.78
C TYR A 177 28.95 -9.05 -19.04
N ILE A 178 28.00 -9.65 -18.32
CA ILE A 178 27.67 -11.08 -18.47
C ILE A 178 27.22 -11.35 -19.91
N ARG A 179 26.39 -10.47 -20.49
CA ARG A 179 25.93 -10.57 -21.88
C ARG A 179 27.05 -10.47 -22.91
N LYS A 180 28.09 -9.69 -22.64
CA LYS A 180 29.29 -9.59 -23.50
C LYS A 180 30.23 -10.79 -23.32
N HIS A 181 30.22 -11.42 -22.16
CA HIS A 181 31.17 -12.47 -21.77
C HIS A 181 30.49 -13.75 -21.26
N PRO A 182 29.43 -14.28 -21.90
CA PRO A 182 28.63 -15.36 -21.32
C PRO A 182 29.45 -16.61 -21.04
N ASN A 183 30.40 -16.92 -21.92
CA ASN A 183 31.24 -18.11 -21.82
C ASN A 183 32.32 -18.02 -20.74
N GLU A 184 32.53 -16.84 -20.15
CA GLU A 184 33.26 -16.69 -18.89
C GLU A 184 32.36 -17.04 -17.70
N ILE A 185 31.06 -16.79 -17.81
CA ILE A 185 30.13 -16.81 -16.68
C ILE A 185 29.35 -18.12 -16.58
N CYS A 186 29.03 -18.75 -17.70
CA CYS A 186 28.06 -19.85 -17.77
C CYS A 186 28.21 -20.67 -19.07
N ILE A 187 27.44 -21.75 -19.14
CA ILE A 187 27.19 -22.59 -20.33
C ILE A 187 25.68 -22.80 -20.46
N ASP A 188 25.22 -23.18 -21.64
CA ASP A 188 23.79 -23.46 -21.84
C ASP A 188 23.35 -24.75 -21.14
N GLU A 189 22.04 -25.02 -21.15
CA GLU A 189 21.44 -26.22 -20.56
C GLU A 189 22.01 -27.53 -21.13
N ASP A 190 22.43 -27.52 -22.39
CA ASP A 190 23.03 -28.65 -23.11
C ASP A 190 24.53 -28.82 -22.77
N GLY A 191 25.13 -27.85 -22.08
CA GLY A 191 26.55 -27.83 -21.70
C GLY A 191 27.46 -27.25 -22.78
N LEU A 192 26.91 -26.51 -23.74
CA LEU A 192 27.62 -25.82 -24.81
C LEU A 192 27.88 -24.35 -24.45
N SER A 193 28.79 -23.72 -25.18
CA SER A 193 28.99 -22.27 -25.11
C SER A 193 27.77 -21.51 -25.62
N PHE A 194 27.41 -20.42 -24.93
CA PHE A 194 26.37 -19.50 -25.38
C PHE A 194 26.77 -18.83 -26.70
N ASP A 195 25.91 -18.96 -27.70
CA ASP A 195 26.01 -18.28 -28.98
C ASP A 195 25.24 -16.95 -28.94
N LEU A 196 25.98 -15.84 -28.96
CA LEU A 196 25.40 -14.50 -28.98
C LEU A 196 24.73 -14.14 -30.31
N ASN A 197 24.98 -14.91 -31.38
CA ASN A 197 24.29 -14.75 -32.66
C ASN A 197 23.09 -15.69 -32.79
N PHE A 198 22.73 -16.39 -31.72
CA PHE A 198 21.60 -17.31 -31.71
C PHE A 198 20.35 -16.62 -32.25
N SER A 199 19.70 -17.30 -33.19
CA SER A 199 18.41 -16.91 -33.73
C SER A 199 17.50 -18.14 -33.75
N GLY A 200 16.33 -18.03 -33.13
CA GLY A 200 15.43 -19.15 -32.95
C GLY A 200 14.23 -18.81 -32.07
N THR A 201 13.29 -19.74 -31.98
CA THR A 201 12.08 -19.59 -31.17
C THR A 201 12.23 -20.37 -29.88
N TYR A 202 11.86 -19.75 -28.76
CA TYR A 202 11.75 -20.39 -27.46
C TYR A 202 10.30 -20.61 -27.09
N THR A 203 10.02 -21.78 -26.51
CA THR A 203 8.74 -22.11 -25.92
C THR A 203 8.95 -22.71 -24.54
N THR A 204 8.11 -22.32 -23.59
CA THR A 204 8.05 -22.93 -22.26
C THR A 204 6.66 -23.50 -22.03
N TYR A 205 6.56 -24.48 -21.13
CA TYR A 205 5.32 -25.19 -20.86
C TYR A 205 5.01 -25.17 -19.37
N TYR A 206 3.72 -25.21 -19.03
CA TYR A 206 3.25 -25.47 -17.69
C TYR A 206 3.50 -26.93 -17.28
N SER A 207 3.25 -27.25 -16.01
CA SER A 207 3.42 -28.61 -15.48
C SER A 207 2.50 -29.65 -16.15
N ASP A 208 1.38 -29.21 -16.71
CA ASP A 208 0.41 -30.00 -17.48
C ASP A 208 0.76 -30.09 -18.98
N GLN A 209 1.93 -29.57 -19.39
CA GLN A 209 2.44 -29.51 -20.76
C GLN A 209 1.69 -28.55 -21.70
N ASN A 210 0.79 -27.69 -21.19
CA ASN A 210 0.24 -26.61 -22.00
C ASN A 210 1.28 -25.52 -22.24
N LEU A 211 1.21 -24.87 -23.41
CA LEU A 211 2.12 -23.78 -23.77
C LEU A 211 1.97 -22.65 -22.76
N LYS A 212 3.08 -22.18 -22.21
CA LYS A 212 3.14 -21.11 -21.21
C LYS A 212 3.64 -19.80 -21.82
N GLU A 213 4.75 -19.87 -22.55
CA GLU A 213 5.35 -18.70 -23.19
C GLU A 213 5.93 -19.09 -24.56
N GLU A 214 5.92 -18.15 -25.49
CA GLU A 214 6.49 -18.28 -26.83
C GLU A 214 7.10 -16.94 -27.28
N PHE A 215 8.37 -16.94 -27.67
CA PHE A 215 9.01 -15.75 -28.22
C PHE A 215 10.16 -16.10 -29.16
N SER A 216 10.53 -15.17 -30.02
CA SER A 216 11.66 -15.33 -30.93
C SER A 216 12.84 -14.46 -30.51
N ILE A 217 14.02 -15.00 -30.77
CA ILE A 217 15.31 -14.35 -30.56
C ILE A 217 15.93 -14.19 -31.93
N GLU A 218 16.45 -13.00 -32.21
CA GLU A 218 17.27 -12.70 -33.37
C GLU A 218 18.57 -12.05 -32.90
N LYS A 219 19.70 -12.65 -33.28
CA LYS A 219 21.06 -12.17 -32.90
C LYS A 219 21.19 -11.91 -31.39
N GLY A 220 20.74 -12.86 -30.59
CA GLY A 220 20.84 -12.81 -29.13
C GLY A 220 19.94 -11.79 -28.44
N LYS A 221 18.92 -11.24 -29.14
CA LYS A 221 17.92 -10.33 -28.56
C LYS A 221 16.51 -10.78 -28.90
N ILE A 222 15.55 -10.56 -28.01
CA ILE A 222 14.14 -10.80 -28.33
C ILE A 222 13.71 -9.91 -29.51
N HIS A 223 13.06 -10.50 -30.49
CA HIS A 223 12.58 -9.81 -31.69
C HIS A 223 11.21 -10.37 -32.12
N GLY A 224 10.29 -9.47 -32.49
CA GLY A 224 8.94 -9.82 -32.91
C GLY A 224 8.00 -10.06 -31.73
N ALA A 225 7.08 -11.00 -31.88
CA ALA A 225 6.05 -11.29 -30.90
C ALA A 225 6.61 -12.08 -29.70
N TYR A 226 6.33 -11.57 -28.50
CA TYR A 226 6.43 -12.27 -27.24
C TYR A 226 5.01 -12.56 -26.74
N LYS A 227 4.70 -13.83 -26.47
CA LYS A 227 3.39 -14.28 -26.05
C LYS A 227 3.46 -15.08 -24.77
N THR A 228 2.51 -14.88 -23.88
CA THR A 228 2.22 -15.80 -22.77
C THR A 228 0.80 -16.29 -22.86
N TYR A 229 0.53 -17.45 -22.27
CA TYR A 229 -0.76 -18.12 -22.32
C TYR A 229 -1.13 -18.55 -20.90
N PHE A 230 -2.44 -18.56 -20.59
CA PHE A 230 -2.96 -19.16 -19.36
C PHE A 230 -2.87 -20.70 -19.43
N GLU A 231 -3.00 -21.38 -18.29
CA GLU A 231 -3.04 -22.86 -18.23
C GLU A 231 -4.16 -23.47 -19.09
N ASN A 232 -5.23 -22.72 -19.36
CA ASN A 232 -6.31 -23.16 -20.26
C ASN A 232 -5.98 -23.02 -21.76
N GLY A 233 -4.77 -22.56 -22.10
CA GLY A 233 -4.28 -22.36 -23.46
C GLY A 233 -4.67 -21.05 -24.13
N ASN A 234 -5.49 -20.20 -23.48
CA ASN A 234 -5.83 -18.88 -24.01
C ASN A 234 -4.65 -17.92 -23.87
N LEU A 235 -4.48 -17.03 -24.86
CA LEU A 235 -3.47 -15.98 -24.81
C LEU A 235 -3.69 -15.10 -23.57
N GLU A 236 -2.66 -14.89 -22.76
CA GLU A 236 -2.66 -14.03 -21.59
C GLU A 236 -2.08 -12.66 -21.93
N GLU A 237 -0.91 -12.64 -22.56
CA GLU A 237 -0.16 -11.42 -22.84
C GLU A 237 0.48 -11.50 -24.23
N PHE A 238 0.53 -10.35 -24.91
CA PHE A 238 1.27 -10.16 -26.14
C PHE A 238 2.07 -8.86 -26.03
N ILE A 239 3.36 -8.93 -26.35
CA ILE A 239 4.25 -7.78 -26.40
C ILE A 239 5.03 -7.85 -27.70
N GLU A 240 5.14 -6.73 -28.41
CA GLU A 240 6.00 -6.66 -29.58
C GLU A 240 7.36 -6.07 -29.21
N TYR A 241 8.42 -6.73 -29.65
CA TYR A 241 9.81 -6.37 -29.45
C TYR A 241 10.50 -6.06 -30.77
N ASN A 242 11.39 -5.07 -30.76
CA ASN A 242 12.33 -4.77 -31.83
C ASN A 242 13.74 -4.63 -31.23
N GLU A 243 14.63 -5.54 -31.63
CA GLU A 243 16.04 -5.59 -31.19
C GLU A 243 16.20 -5.52 -29.65
N GLY A 244 15.38 -6.28 -28.93
CA GLY A 244 15.38 -6.36 -27.47
C GLY A 244 14.56 -5.28 -26.76
N ASN A 245 14.05 -4.28 -27.48
CA ASN A 245 13.25 -3.20 -26.90
C ASN A 245 11.76 -3.38 -27.21
N LYS A 246 10.88 -3.09 -26.23
CA LYS A 246 9.43 -3.09 -26.45
C LYS A 246 9.04 -1.96 -27.43
N THR A 247 8.20 -2.23 -28.42
CA THR A 247 7.79 -1.25 -29.45
C THR A 247 6.68 -0.29 -28.98
N GLY A 248 6.11 -0.54 -27.79
CA GLY A 248 4.92 0.16 -27.28
C GLY A 248 3.62 -0.54 -27.63
N ILE A 249 3.64 -1.61 -28.44
CA ILE A 249 2.48 -2.46 -28.69
C ILE A 249 2.42 -3.55 -27.62
N TYR A 250 1.30 -3.59 -26.91
CA TYR A 250 1.07 -4.49 -25.80
C TYR A 250 -0.40 -4.85 -25.69
N GLN A 251 -0.72 -6.12 -25.45
CA GLN A 251 -2.07 -6.58 -25.19
C GLN A 251 -2.06 -7.55 -24.01
N LYS A 252 -3.10 -7.47 -23.18
CA LYS A 252 -3.37 -8.40 -22.08
C LYS A 252 -4.82 -8.83 -22.15
N PHE A 253 -5.08 -10.09 -21.84
CA PHE A 253 -6.39 -10.72 -21.95
C PHE A 253 -6.85 -11.25 -20.59
N TYR A 254 -8.15 -11.51 -20.49
CA TYR A 254 -8.75 -12.31 -19.43
C TYR A 254 -8.63 -13.80 -19.76
N GLU A 255 -8.76 -14.67 -18.74
CA GLU A 255 -8.73 -16.13 -18.95
C GLU A 255 -9.79 -16.64 -19.94
N ASN A 256 -10.88 -15.91 -20.14
CA ASN A 256 -11.92 -16.20 -21.13
C ASN A 256 -11.55 -15.79 -22.57
N GLY A 257 -10.33 -15.27 -22.79
CA GLY A 257 -9.83 -14.82 -24.10
C GLY A 257 -10.25 -13.41 -24.50
N ILE A 258 -11.01 -12.69 -23.68
CA ILE A 258 -11.44 -11.32 -23.97
C ILE A 258 -10.30 -10.35 -23.66
N LEU A 259 -10.06 -9.39 -24.55
CA LEU A 259 -9.06 -8.35 -24.37
C LEU A 259 -9.37 -7.57 -23.09
N LYS A 260 -8.41 -7.47 -22.19
CA LYS A 260 -8.50 -6.79 -20.89
C LYS A 260 -7.90 -5.40 -20.96
N TYR A 261 -6.77 -5.29 -21.64
CA TYR A 261 -5.98 -4.07 -21.73
C TYR A 261 -5.12 -4.07 -22.99
N GLU A 262 -5.00 -2.94 -23.64
CA GLU A 262 -4.22 -2.75 -24.87
C GLU A 262 -3.48 -1.41 -24.82
N VAL A 263 -2.25 -1.42 -25.33
CA VAL A 263 -1.46 -0.23 -25.64
C VAL A 263 -1.10 -0.26 -27.11
N THR A 264 -1.36 0.85 -27.80
CA THR A 264 -0.95 1.06 -29.19
C THR A 264 -0.24 2.40 -29.35
N ASN A 265 0.59 2.52 -30.37
CA ASN A 265 1.13 3.82 -30.78
C ASN A 265 0.00 4.73 -31.27
N GLY A 266 0.02 6.00 -30.88
CA GLY A 266 -0.88 7.04 -31.38
C GLY A 266 -0.39 7.66 -32.69
N ASP A 267 -1.23 8.50 -33.30
CA ASP A 267 -0.92 9.15 -34.59
C ASP A 267 0.31 10.06 -34.56
N LYS A 268 0.65 10.57 -33.36
CA LYS A 268 1.84 11.41 -33.14
C LYS A 268 2.92 10.58 -32.49
N GLU A 269 4.17 10.84 -32.89
CA GLU A 269 5.34 10.31 -32.20
C GLU A 269 5.26 10.59 -30.70
N ASN A 270 5.79 9.66 -29.88
CA ASN A 270 5.82 9.76 -28.43
C ASN A 270 4.44 9.77 -27.75
N ILE A 271 3.36 9.33 -28.42
CA ILE A 271 2.04 9.15 -27.81
C ILE A 271 1.65 7.67 -27.83
N LEU A 272 1.21 7.18 -26.67
CA LEU A 272 0.62 5.85 -26.51
C LEU A 272 -0.87 5.99 -26.19
N ILE A 273 -1.69 5.12 -26.77
CA ILE A 273 -3.13 5.01 -26.51
C ILE A 273 -3.35 3.75 -25.69
N HIS A 274 -3.90 3.92 -24.49
CA HIS A 274 -4.20 2.85 -23.57
C HIS A 274 -5.71 2.62 -23.56
N LYS A 275 -6.13 1.37 -23.71
CA LYS A 275 -7.55 0.96 -23.65
C LYS A 275 -7.72 -0.17 -22.65
N TRP A 276 -8.72 -0.06 -21.79
CA TRP A 276 -9.12 -1.10 -20.86
C TRP A 276 -10.53 -1.54 -21.20
N PHE A 277 -10.83 -2.80 -20.94
CA PHE A 277 -12.13 -3.39 -21.22
C PHE A 277 -12.63 -4.14 -19.98
N TYR A 278 -13.95 -4.31 -19.89
CA TYR A 278 -14.59 -5.20 -18.94
C TYR A 278 -14.48 -6.66 -19.42
N GLU A 279 -14.73 -7.62 -18.53
CA GLU A 279 -14.70 -9.06 -18.86
C GLU A 279 -15.73 -9.49 -19.91
N ASN A 280 -16.73 -8.65 -20.17
CA ASN A 280 -17.71 -8.84 -21.24
C ASN A 280 -17.30 -8.18 -22.58
N GLY A 281 -16.09 -7.62 -22.66
CA GLY A 281 -15.53 -6.99 -23.85
C GLY A 281 -15.94 -5.53 -24.07
N ILE A 282 -16.78 -4.96 -23.21
CA ILE A 282 -17.18 -3.55 -23.31
C ILE A 282 -15.99 -2.65 -22.96
N PRO A 283 -15.70 -1.58 -23.73
CA PRO A 283 -14.70 -0.60 -23.35
C PRO A 283 -14.97 -0.07 -21.96
N LYS A 284 -13.96 -0.04 -21.12
CA LYS A 284 -14.02 0.48 -19.75
C LYS A 284 -13.40 1.86 -19.66
N LYS A 285 -12.25 2.04 -20.30
CA LYS A 285 -11.46 3.26 -20.22
C LYS A 285 -10.57 3.42 -21.45
N LEU A 286 -10.36 4.66 -21.88
CA LEU A 286 -9.40 5.07 -22.88
C LEU A 286 -8.61 6.24 -22.32
N GLU A 287 -7.28 6.18 -22.45
CA GLU A 287 -6.37 7.19 -21.93
C GLU A 287 -5.18 7.33 -22.86
N THR A 288 -4.84 8.56 -23.24
CA THR A 288 -3.60 8.82 -23.97
C THR A 288 -2.49 9.25 -23.01
N ARG A 289 -1.26 8.79 -23.30
CA ARG A 289 -0.06 9.02 -22.49
C ARG A 289 1.14 9.39 -23.35
N LYS A 290 2.11 10.07 -22.75
CA LYS A 290 3.41 10.29 -23.38
C LYS A 290 4.32 9.06 -23.17
N ALA A 291 4.98 8.58 -24.24
CA ALA A 291 5.81 7.37 -24.17
C ALA A 291 7.07 7.56 -23.31
N ASP A 292 7.65 8.77 -23.32
CA ASP A 292 8.87 9.13 -22.58
C ASP A 292 8.71 9.23 -21.06
N THR A 293 7.51 9.54 -20.57
CA THR A 293 7.26 9.90 -19.17
C THR A 293 6.13 9.11 -18.53
N ASP A 294 5.38 8.32 -19.32
CA ASP A 294 4.16 7.61 -18.91
C ASP A 294 3.10 8.51 -18.25
N LYS A 295 3.15 9.82 -18.54
CA LYS A 295 2.19 10.79 -18.01
C LYS A 295 0.96 10.90 -18.92
N LYS A 296 -0.22 10.88 -18.32
CA LYS A 296 -1.51 11.14 -18.97
C LYS A 296 -1.50 12.48 -19.68
N PHE A 297 -1.96 12.51 -20.91
CA PHE A 297 -2.03 13.70 -21.75
C PHE A 297 -3.02 13.47 -22.87
N GLY A 298 -3.90 14.41 -23.16
CA GLY A 298 -4.87 14.32 -24.25
C GLY A 298 -6.20 13.71 -23.83
N GLU A 299 -6.77 12.90 -24.71
CA GLU A 299 -8.11 12.33 -24.61
C GLU A 299 -8.24 11.36 -23.43
N TYR A 300 -9.37 11.45 -22.74
CA TYR A 300 -9.80 10.50 -21.72
C TYR A 300 -11.28 10.20 -21.90
N LYS A 301 -11.60 8.91 -21.96
CA LYS A 301 -12.98 8.42 -21.94
C LYS A 301 -13.10 7.29 -20.95
N GLU A 302 -14.22 7.24 -20.26
CA GLU A 302 -14.58 6.14 -19.38
C GLU A 302 -16.03 5.75 -19.66
N TRP A 303 -16.34 4.46 -19.60
CA TRP A 303 -17.67 3.93 -19.85
C TRP A 303 -18.14 3.11 -18.66
N TYR A 304 -19.45 2.99 -18.53
CA TYR A 304 -20.09 2.02 -17.65
C TYR A 304 -20.05 0.62 -18.27
N ASP A 305 -20.32 -0.39 -17.43
CA ASP A 305 -20.44 -1.81 -17.81
C ASP A 305 -21.61 -2.13 -18.75
N ASN A 306 -22.44 -1.14 -19.07
CA ASN A 306 -23.56 -1.22 -20.01
C ASN A 306 -23.30 -0.44 -21.33
N SER A 307 -22.03 -0.15 -21.63
CA SER A 307 -21.57 0.59 -22.82
C SER A 307 -21.92 2.08 -22.86
N GLN A 308 -22.62 2.63 -21.86
CA GLN A 308 -22.87 4.06 -21.80
C GLN A 308 -21.61 4.81 -21.40
N LEU A 309 -21.35 5.95 -22.05
CA LEU A 309 -20.26 6.83 -21.67
C LEU A 309 -20.48 7.32 -20.24
N LYS A 310 -19.44 7.37 -19.43
CA LYS A 310 -19.44 7.83 -18.03
C LYS A 310 -18.72 9.16 -17.90
N GLU A 311 -17.59 9.29 -18.59
CA GLU A 311 -16.80 10.52 -18.63
C GLU A 311 -16.19 10.72 -20.03
N GLU A 312 -16.14 11.98 -20.46
CA GLU A 312 -15.35 12.43 -21.60
C GLU A 312 -14.61 13.71 -21.22
N SER A 313 -13.28 13.70 -21.33
CA SER A 313 -12.40 14.77 -20.87
C SER A 313 -11.14 14.87 -21.73
N ASN A 314 -10.45 16.03 -21.65
CA ASN A 314 -9.08 16.18 -22.12
C ASN A 314 -8.17 16.62 -20.98
N PHE A 315 -6.92 16.17 -20.97
CA PHE A 315 -5.95 16.41 -19.90
C PHE A 315 -4.63 16.98 -20.42
N ALA A 316 -4.06 17.97 -19.73
CA ALA A 316 -2.71 18.47 -20.01
C ALA A 316 -1.61 17.66 -19.30
N ASN A 317 -1.96 16.98 -18.22
CA ASN A 317 -1.10 16.10 -17.42
C ASN A 317 -1.98 15.14 -16.59
N ASN A 318 -1.38 14.37 -15.68
CA ASN A 318 -2.06 13.42 -14.78
C ASN A 318 -3.29 13.96 -14.04
N ILE A 319 -3.34 15.27 -13.73
CA ILE A 319 -4.37 15.85 -12.86
C ILE A 319 -5.14 17.02 -13.50
N THR A 320 -4.55 17.73 -14.47
CA THR A 320 -5.13 18.96 -15.00
C THR A 320 -5.99 18.69 -16.23
N ARG A 321 -7.32 18.81 -16.09
CA ARG A 321 -8.25 18.87 -17.24
C ARG A 321 -8.08 20.15 -18.05
N ILE A 322 -8.35 20.09 -19.36
CA ILE A 322 -8.36 21.23 -20.27
C ILE A 322 -9.61 21.20 -21.15
N GLY A 323 -10.16 22.38 -21.45
CA GLY A 323 -11.34 22.51 -22.30
C GLY A 323 -12.60 21.94 -21.65
N LYS A 324 -13.58 21.58 -22.48
CA LYS A 324 -14.84 21.01 -22.04
C LYS A 324 -14.69 19.57 -21.60
N TRP A 325 -15.48 19.20 -20.60
CA TRP A 325 -15.61 17.82 -20.16
C TRP A 325 -17.05 17.52 -19.76
N PHE A 326 -17.41 16.25 -19.87
CA PHE A 326 -18.77 15.76 -19.66
C PHE A 326 -18.76 14.56 -18.72
N LEU A 327 -19.75 14.51 -17.83
CA LEU A 327 -20.13 13.31 -17.10
C LEU A 327 -21.55 12.93 -17.49
N TYR A 328 -21.83 11.65 -17.37
CA TYR A 328 -23.11 11.04 -17.74
C TYR A 328 -23.61 10.15 -16.61
N TRP A 329 -24.92 9.94 -16.57
CA TRP A 329 -25.56 8.93 -15.73
C TRP A 329 -25.49 7.55 -16.37
N LYS A 330 -25.78 6.50 -15.61
CA LYS A 330 -25.70 5.11 -16.10
C LYS A 330 -26.71 4.83 -17.22
N ASP A 331 -27.78 5.61 -17.32
CA ASP A 331 -28.76 5.54 -18.42
C ASP A 331 -28.29 6.24 -19.71
N GLY A 332 -27.11 6.90 -19.70
CA GLY A 332 -26.54 7.64 -20.83
C GLY A 332 -26.96 9.11 -20.90
N SER A 333 -27.86 9.57 -20.02
CA SER A 333 -28.23 10.99 -19.94
C SER A 333 -27.07 11.85 -19.42
N LYS A 334 -27.02 13.13 -19.82
CA LYS A 334 -25.99 14.05 -19.34
C LYS A 334 -26.17 14.27 -17.84
N LYS A 335 -25.06 14.24 -17.09
CA LYS A 335 -25.00 14.56 -15.66
C LYS A 335 -24.39 15.93 -15.41
N LEU A 336 -23.27 16.21 -16.05
CA LEU A 336 -22.52 17.45 -15.83
C LEU A 336 -21.76 17.86 -17.09
N GLU A 337 -21.80 19.14 -17.41
CA GLU A 337 -20.91 19.80 -18.37
C GLU A 337 -20.07 20.81 -17.60
N GLY A 338 -18.75 20.69 -17.71
CA GLY A 338 -17.81 21.64 -17.14
C GLY A 338 -16.76 22.06 -18.16
N GLU A 339 -16.00 23.08 -17.80
CA GLU A 339 -14.93 23.61 -18.64
C GLU A 339 -13.74 24.03 -17.78
N ALA A 340 -12.53 23.67 -18.21
CA ALA A 340 -11.29 24.07 -17.59
C ALA A 340 -10.54 25.04 -18.50
N ILE A 341 -10.46 26.32 -18.10
CA ILE A 341 -9.71 27.39 -18.78
C ILE A 341 -8.68 27.95 -17.82
N ASN A 342 -7.41 28.03 -18.24
CA ASN A 342 -6.31 28.58 -17.43
C ASN A 342 -6.26 27.97 -16.01
N GLN A 343 -6.40 26.65 -15.92
CA GLN A 343 -6.42 25.87 -14.66
C GLN A 343 -7.61 26.18 -13.71
N LYS A 344 -8.56 27.02 -14.13
CA LYS A 344 -9.81 27.26 -13.40
C LYS A 344 -10.93 26.41 -13.98
N VAL A 345 -11.60 25.67 -13.12
CA VAL A 345 -12.76 24.85 -13.47
C VAL A 345 -14.03 25.68 -13.31
N ARG A 346 -14.89 25.65 -14.32
CA ARG A 346 -16.25 26.20 -14.32
C ARG A 346 -17.23 25.07 -14.52
N LEU A 347 -18.28 25.04 -13.69
CA LEU A 347 -19.44 24.18 -13.92
C LEU A 347 -20.41 24.94 -14.82
N ILE A 348 -20.76 24.36 -15.97
CA ILE A 348 -21.65 25.00 -16.95
C ILE A 348 -23.07 24.52 -16.71
N ASN A 349 -23.30 23.20 -16.77
CA ASN A 349 -24.64 22.63 -16.63
C ASN A 349 -24.61 21.39 -15.74
N TYR A 350 -25.69 21.15 -15.00
CA TYR A 350 -25.88 19.95 -14.18
C TYR A 350 -27.32 19.48 -14.28
N TRP A 351 -27.49 18.17 -14.46
CA TRP A 351 -28.77 17.48 -14.47
C TRP A 351 -28.76 16.37 -13.42
N LYS A 352 -29.83 16.31 -12.63
CA LYS A 352 -30.09 15.17 -11.74
C LYS A 352 -30.45 13.93 -12.57
N GLU A 353 -30.40 12.77 -11.93
CA GLU A 353 -30.73 11.48 -12.56
C GLU A 353 -32.17 11.41 -13.08
N ASN A 354 -33.11 12.17 -12.50
CA ASN A 354 -34.48 12.29 -13.00
C ASN A 354 -34.64 13.20 -14.23
N GLY A 355 -33.53 13.76 -14.76
CA GLY A 355 -33.51 14.69 -15.89
C GLY A 355 -33.72 16.17 -15.54
N GLU A 356 -33.99 16.51 -14.28
CA GLU A 356 -34.13 17.90 -13.84
C GLU A 356 -32.79 18.64 -13.97
N GLN A 357 -32.75 19.68 -14.80
CA GLN A 357 -31.58 20.56 -14.92
C GLN A 357 -31.59 21.61 -13.81
N THR A 358 -30.66 21.54 -12.86
CA THR A 358 -30.60 22.48 -11.73
C THR A 358 -29.50 23.53 -11.83
N LEU A 359 -28.51 23.32 -12.71
CA LEU A 359 -27.50 24.32 -13.05
C LEU A 359 -27.58 24.59 -14.56
N ILE A 360 -27.74 25.85 -14.92
CA ILE A 360 -27.89 26.32 -16.30
C ILE A 360 -26.86 27.43 -16.54
N ASN A 361 -25.91 27.18 -17.43
CA ASN A 361 -24.87 28.13 -17.82
C ASN A 361 -24.19 28.83 -16.63
N GLY A 362 -23.79 28.04 -15.62
CA GLY A 362 -23.10 28.52 -14.42
C GLY A 362 -23.99 29.19 -13.38
N THR A 363 -25.32 29.11 -13.50
CA THR A 363 -26.27 29.66 -12.52
C THR A 363 -27.29 28.61 -12.11
N GLY A 364 -27.53 28.48 -10.79
CA GLY A 364 -28.39 27.45 -10.21
C GLY A 364 -27.68 26.61 -9.15
N ILE A 365 -28.15 25.39 -8.90
CA ILE A 365 -27.64 24.51 -7.85
C ILE A 365 -26.94 23.30 -8.48
N HIS A 366 -25.71 23.04 -8.05
CA HIS A 366 -24.99 21.80 -8.32
C HIS A 366 -25.07 20.87 -7.11
N TYR A 367 -25.21 19.57 -7.40
CA TYR A 367 -25.23 18.52 -6.39
C TYR A 367 -24.07 17.55 -6.61
N SER A 368 -23.30 17.26 -5.56
CA SER A 368 -22.34 16.16 -5.54
C SER A 368 -22.60 15.23 -4.38
N GLU A 369 -22.25 13.96 -4.55
CA GLU A 369 -22.46 12.91 -3.55
C GLU A 369 -21.18 12.09 -3.37
N TRP A 370 -20.90 11.73 -2.12
CA TRP A 370 -19.87 10.79 -1.74
C TRP A 370 -20.42 9.78 -0.74
N ILE A 371 -20.44 8.52 -1.14
CA ILE A 371 -20.94 7.39 -0.34
C ILE A 371 -19.74 6.57 0.15
N SER A 372 -19.67 6.36 1.45
CA SER A 372 -18.74 5.43 2.11
C SER A 372 -19.51 4.28 2.77
N ARG A 373 -18.79 3.33 3.37
CA ARG A 373 -19.42 2.18 4.08
C ARG A 373 -20.38 2.60 5.21
N SER A 374 -20.18 3.78 5.82
CA SER A 374 -20.92 4.22 7.01
C SER A 374 -21.55 5.62 6.87
N SER A 375 -21.29 6.33 5.77
CA SER A 375 -21.84 7.66 5.56
C SER A 375 -22.16 7.99 4.11
N THR A 376 -23.29 8.66 3.90
CA THR A 376 -23.68 9.33 2.66
C THR A 376 -23.51 10.82 2.86
N ASN A 377 -22.66 11.46 2.05
CA ASN A 377 -22.41 12.90 2.09
C ASN A 377 -22.91 13.53 0.80
N ILE A 378 -23.81 14.49 0.91
CA ILE A 378 -24.37 15.25 -0.21
C ILE A 378 -23.95 16.71 -0.03
N TYR A 379 -23.49 17.33 -1.12
CA TYR A 379 -23.15 18.75 -1.16
C TYR A 379 -24.09 19.44 -2.14
N GLU A 380 -24.81 20.43 -1.64
CA GLU A 380 -25.62 21.35 -2.44
C GLU A 380 -24.83 22.66 -2.54
N THR A 381 -24.54 23.14 -3.75
CA THR A 381 -23.78 24.39 -3.92
C THR A 381 -24.50 25.28 -4.92
N ALA A 382 -24.91 26.47 -4.47
CA ALA A 382 -25.52 27.48 -5.31
C ALA A 382 -24.45 28.29 -6.06
N TYR A 383 -24.72 28.56 -7.33
CA TYR A 383 -23.88 29.31 -8.24
C TYR A 383 -24.66 30.41 -8.95
N LYS A 384 -23.97 31.49 -9.28
CA LYS A 384 -24.41 32.54 -10.19
C LYS A 384 -23.21 33.01 -11.00
N ASN A 385 -23.36 33.04 -12.32
CA ASN A 385 -22.28 33.43 -13.24
C ASN A 385 -20.95 32.70 -12.93
N TYR A 386 -21.03 31.37 -12.74
CA TYR A 386 -19.89 30.47 -12.47
C TYR A 386 -19.19 30.67 -11.12
N LEU A 387 -19.68 31.56 -10.26
CA LEU A 387 -19.17 31.80 -8.91
C LEU A 387 -20.15 31.26 -7.87
N ARG A 388 -19.66 30.81 -6.71
CA ARG A 388 -20.55 30.45 -5.59
C ARG A 388 -21.33 31.69 -5.16
N ASP A 389 -22.65 31.58 -5.15
CA ASP A 389 -23.55 32.69 -4.86
C ASP A 389 -24.89 32.12 -4.37
N GLY A 390 -25.34 32.55 -3.20
CA GLY A 390 -26.44 31.95 -2.48
C GLY A 390 -25.98 30.90 -1.45
N VAL A 391 -26.87 29.96 -1.13
CA VAL A 391 -26.69 28.99 -0.04
C VAL A 391 -25.99 27.72 -0.53
N SER A 392 -24.99 27.27 0.22
CA SER A 392 -24.37 25.94 0.07
C SER A 392 -24.54 25.12 1.34
N LYS A 393 -24.74 23.81 1.22
CA LYS A 393 -24.94 22.89 2.34
C LYS A 393 -24.14 21.62 2.17
N SER A 394 -23.57 21.13 3.27
CA SER A 394 -23.09 19.75 3.40
C SER A 394 -24.08 18.97 4.23
N ILE A 395 -24.49 17.81 3.74
CA ILE A 395 -25.50 16.95 4.36
C ILE A 395 -24.89 15.56 4.54
N THR A 396 -24.72 15.13 5.78
CA THR A 396 -24.18 13.80 6.10
C THR A 396 -25.30 12.96 6.72
N ASN A 397 -25.58 11.79 6.15
CA ASN A 397 -26.64 10.87 6.59
C ASN A 397 -28.00 11.57 6.77
N GLY A 398 -28.34 12.46 5.84
CA GLY A 398 -29.60 13.21 5.83
C GLY A 398 -29.65 14.41 6.80
N LYS A 399 -28.58 14.70 7.53
CA LYS A 399 -28.49 15.85 8.44
C LYS A 399 -27.54 16.92 7.89
N VAL A 400 -27.95 18.18 7.95
CA VAL A 400 -27.08 19.30 7.57
C VAL A 400 -25.95 19.38 8.60
N THR A 401 -24.70 19.27 8.13
CA THR A 401 -23.49 19.40 8.96
C THR A 401 -22.79 20.73 8.75
N LEU A 402 -23.02 21.37 7.59
CA LEU A 402 -22.52 22.69 7.26
C LEU A 402 -23.55 23.44 6.40
N TYR A 403 -23.75 24.71 6.71
CA TYR A 403 -24.54 25.67 5.94
C TYR A 403 -23.68 26.91 5.72
N GLN A 404 -23.64 27.45 4.50
CA GLN A 404 -22.83 28.62 4.16
C GLN A 404 -23.56 29.52 3.17
N GLU A 405 -23.45 30.83 3.38
CA GLU A 405 -23.94 31.85 2.45
C GLU A 405 -22.78 32.52 1.71
N PHE A 406 -22.93 32.61 0.39
CA PHE A 406 -21.95 33.19 -0.51
C PHE A 406 -22.56 34.32 -1.34
N LYS A 407 -21.72 35.28 -1.73
CA LYS A 407 -22.02 36.30 -2.73
C LYS A 407 -20.78 36.55 -3.57
N ASP A 408 -20.93 36.50 -4.90
CA ASP A 408 -19.85 36.73 -5.87
C ASP A 408 -18.56 35.91 -5.57
N GLY A 409 -18.73 34.66 -5.13
CA GLY A 409 -17.66 33.72 -4.83
C GLY A 409 -17.04 33.84 -3.42
N LYS A 410 -17.48 34.80 -2.60
CA LYS A 410 -16.97 35.04 -1.24
C LYS A 410 -18.05 34.74 -0.20
N GLU A 411 -17.64 34.33 1.00
CA GLU A 411 -18.57 34.18 2.13
C GLU A 411 -19.22 35.53 2.46
N HIS A 412 -20.54 35.56 2.54
CA HIS A 412 -21.30 36.79 2.77
C HIS A 412 -22.66 36.41 3.35
N GLY A 413 -22.84 36.61 4.65
CA GLY A 413 -23.93 36.06 5.43
C GLY A 413 -23.44 35.03 6.45
N TYR A 414 -24.30 34.07 6.82
CA TYR A 414 -23.96 33.10 7.85
C TYR A 414 -23.29 31.83 7.33
N THR A 415 -22.24 31.41 8.02
CA THR A 415 -21.72 30.04 8.03
C THR A 415 -22.08 29.39 9.35
N ARG A 416 -22.73 28.23 9.30
CA ARG A 416 -23.17 27.47 10.49
C ARG A 416 -22.72 26.03 10.36
N SER A 417 -22.07 25.52 11.39
CA SER A 417 -21.78 24.09 11.53
C SER A 417 -22.68 23.46 12.59
N PHE A 418 -22.95 22.17 12.44
CA PHE A 418 -23.89 21.45 13.31
C PHE A 418 -23.25 20.18 13.86
N TYR A 419 -23.63 19.84 15.08
CA TYR A 419 -23.33 18.54 15.67
C TYR A 419 -24.14 17.43 15.00
N ASN A 420 -23.73 16.17 15.19
CA ASN A 420 -24.42 14.99 14.65
C ASN A 420 -25.88 14.86 15.12
N ASN A 421 -26.25 15.50 16.24
CA ASN A 421 -27.63 15.57 16.73
C ASN A 421 -28.48 16.66 16.05
N GLY A 422 -27.88 17.50 15.21
CA GLY A 422 -28.54 18.60 14.49
C GLY A 422 -28.50 19.94 15.21
N ASN A 423 -27.96 20.00 16.44
CA ASN A 423 -27.82 21.26 17.17
C ASN A 423 -26.70 22.11 16.56
N LEU A 424 -26.88 23.43 16.63
CA LEU A 424 -25.85 24.39 16.21
C LEU A 424 -24.58 24.17 17.03
N LYS A 425 -23.44 24.04 16.35
CA LYS A 425 -22.12 23.91 16.96
C LYS A 425 -21.40 25.25 16.96
N ASP A 426 -21.37 25.91 15.82
CA ASP A 426 -20.81 27.24 15.68
C ASP A 426 -21.53 28.01 14.58
N GLU A 427 -21.52 29.33 14.73
CA GLU A 427 -22.03 30.29 13.76
C GLU A 427 -21.02 31.41 13.57
N LYS A 428 -20.74 31.74 12.31
CA LYS A 428 -19.91 32.87 11.89
C LYS A 428 -20.68 33.72 10.90
N TYR A 429 -20.65 35.03 11.07
CA TYR A 429 -21.22 35.98 10.12
C TYR A 429 -20.09 36.64 9.33
N TYR A 430 -20.21 36.61 8.01
CA TYR A 430 -19.21 37.12 7.07
C TYR A 430 -19.75 38.31 6.28
N GLU A 431 -18.88 39.27 5.99
CA GLU A 431 -19.11 40.29 4.97
C GLU A 431 -17.96 40.31 3.98
N SER A 432 -18.25 39.88 2.75
CA SER A 432 -17.29 39.94 1.62
C SER A 432 -16.00 39.13 1.86
N GLY A 433 -16.13 38.01 2.55
CA GLY A 433 -15.04 37.08 2.91
C GLY A 433 -14.43 37.32 4.29
N GLU A 434 -14.76 38.42 4.96
CA GLU A 434 -14.21 38.76 6.28
C GLU A 434 -15.18 38.38 7.40
N ILE A 435 -14.67 37.80 8.48
CA ILE A 435 -15.47 37.46 9.67
C ILE A 435 -15.82 38.75 10.42
N VAL A 436 -17.10 38.98 10.64
CA VAL A 436 -17.63 40.12 11.40
C VAL A 436 -18.00 39.71 12.82
N SER A 437 -18.52 38.49 13.00
CA SER A 437 -18.80 37.92 14.31
C SER A 437 -18.72 36.40 14.29
N GLU A 438 -18.44 35.82 15.46
CA GLU A 438 -18.46 34.38 15.66
C GLU A 438 -19.07 34.01 17.02
N LYS A 439 -19.68 32.84 17.07
CA LYS A 439 -20.32 32.28 18.26
C LYS A 439 -20.15 30.78 18.25
N ASP A 440 -19.49 30.26 19.27
CA ASP A 440 -19.44 28.83 19.55
C ASP A 440 -20.57 28.44 20.51
N VAL A 441 -21.19 27.29 20.27
CA VAL A 441 -22.24 26.72 21.10
C VAL A 441 -21.73 25.37 21.61
N PRO A 442 -21.64 25.17 22.94
CA PRO A 442 -21.20 23.91 23.48
C PRO A 442 -22.21 22.81 23.12
N LEU A 443 -21.70 21.59 22.90
CA LEU A 443 -22.52 20.42 22.56
C LEU A 443 -23.62 20.16 23.60
N PHE A 444 -23.33 20.45 24.87
CA PHE A 444 -24.25 20.34 25.99
C PHE A 444 -24.08 21.55 26.93
N ILE A 445 -25.20 22.07 27.44
CA ILE A 445 -25.22 23.06 28.53
C ILE A 445 -25.37 22.29 29.84
N ASP A 446 -24.49 22.53 30.83
CA ASP A 446 -24.43 21.80 32.12
C ASP A 446 -24.51 20.26 31.96
N PRO A 447 -23.59 19.62 31.21
CA PRO A 447 -23.70 18.21 30.87
C PRO A 447 -23.74 17.30 32.12
N LYS A 448 -24.64 16.33 32.11
CA LYS A 448 -24.71 15.23 33.09
C LYS A 448 -24.68 13.91 32.36
N VAL A 449 -24.01 12.91 32.95
CA VAL A 449 -23.99 11.56 32.40
C VAL A 449 -25.28 10.84 32.81
N LYS A 450 -26.08 10.45 31.82
CA LYS A 450 -27.20 9.54 32.00
C LYS A 450 -26.74 8.12 31.71
N THR A 451 -26.97 7.23 32.67
CA THR A 451 -26.67 5.80 32.55
C THR A 451 -27.94 5.02 32.23
N THR A 452 -27.85 4.11 31.26
CA THR A 452 -28.91 3.16 30.92
C THR A 452 -28.31 1.76 30.91
N ILE A 453 -28.91 0.84 31.66
CA ILE A 453 -28.48 -0.55 31.75
C ILE A 453 -29.43 -1.41 30.90
N VAL A 454 -28.88 -2.15 29.96
CA VAL A 454 -29.64 -3.07 29.12
C VAL A 454 -29.16 -4.49 29.38
N CYS A 455 -30.05 -5.33 29.90
CA CYS A 455 -29.82 -6.76 30.10
C CYS A 455 -30.55 -7.53 29.00
N LYS A 456 -29.83 -8.34 28.23
CA LYS A 456 -30.40 -9.17 27.15
C LYS A 456 -29.75 -10.55 27.10
N MET A 457 -30.53 -11.56 26.76
CA MET A 457 -30.05 -12.90 26.46
C MET A 457 -30.95 -13.55 25.42
N GLU A 458 -30.34 -14.25 24.47
CA GLU A 458 -30.99 -15.03 23.41
C GLU A 458 -30.28 -16.39 23.28
N ASP A 459 -31.02 -17.47 23.04
CA ASP A 459 -30.50 -18.84 22.98
C ASP A 459 -29.30 -18.98 22.04
N GLN A 460 -29.36 -18.31 20.87
CA GLN A 460 -28.30 -18.36 19.86
C GLN A 460 -26.93 -17.96 20.43
N TRP A 461 -26.89 -17.05 21.41
CA TRP A 461 -25.65 -16.57 22.00
C TRP A 461 -25.01 -17.59 22.93
N LEU A 462 -25.82 -18.46 23.55
CA LEU A 462 -25.37 -19.58 24.38
C LEU A 462 -24.98 -20.78 23.51
N ILE A 463 -25.78 -21.08 22.48
CA ILE A 463 -25.50 -22.16 21.52
C ILE A 463 -24.14 -21.95 20.84
N ASN A 464 -23.87 -20.74 20.36
CA ASN A 464 -22.59 -20.40 19.72
C ASN A 464 -21.38 -20.49 20.68
N ARG A 465 -21.61 -20.62 21.99
CA ARG A 465 -20.59 -20.74 23.03
C ARG A 465 -20.61 -22.12 23.71
N GLU A 466 -21.41 -23.05 23.20
CA GLU A 466 -21.59 -24.40 23.76
C GLU A 466 -22.07 -24.37 25.23
N LEU A 467 -22.91 -23.39 25.58
CA LEU A 467 -23.46 -23.22 26.92
C LEU A 467 -24.93 -23.66 26.97
N GLU A 468 -25.36 -24.15 28.14
CA GLU A 468 -26.74 -24.60 28.34
C GLU A 468 -27.74 -23.44 28.30
N THR A 469 -28.86 -23.64 27.59
CA THR A 469 -30.02 -22.75 27.57
C THR A 469 -30.97 -23.02 28.75
N ALA A 470 -31.90 -22.09 29.00
CA ALA A 470 -32.93 -22.18 30.03
C ALA A 470 -34.31 -21.83 29.45
N ASP A 471 -35.39 -22.26 30.11
CA ASP A 471 -36.77 -21.95 29.69
C ASP A 471 -37.12 -20.46 29.90
N SER A 472 -36.44 -19.81 30.85
CA SER A 472 -36.47 -18.35 31.02
C SER A 472 -35.16 -17.84 31.60
N TYR A 473 -34.78 -16.63 31.18
CA TYR A 473 -33.51 -16.01 31.55
C TYR A 473 -33.62 -15.06 32.75
N PRO A 474 -32.49 -14.72 33.41
CA PRO A 474 -32.50 -13.87 34.59
C PRO A 474 -33.12 -12.49 34.33
N ILE A 475 -33.88 -11.97 35.30
CA ILE A 475 -34.51 -10.64 35.17
C ILE A 475 -33.95 -9.73 36.26
N ILE A 476 -33.35 -8.61 35.87
CA ILE A 476 -32.78 -7.65 36.81
C ILE A 476 -33.88 -6.99 37.66
N LEU A 477 -33.70 -6.97 38.99
CA LEU A 477 -34.69 -6.49 39.94
C LEU A 477 -34.40 -5.07 40.44
N ASN A 478 -33.14 -4.66 40.49
CA ASN A 478 -32.69 -3.38 41.03
C ASN A 478 -32.13 -2.43 39.95
N LYS A 479 -32.61 -2.57 38.71
CA LYS A 479 -32.11 -1.82 37.55
C LYS A 479 -32.11 -0.31 37.76
N THR A 480 -33.29 0.28 38.05
CA THR A 480 -33.44 1.73 38.18
C THR A 480 -32.59 2.30 39.31
N ALA A 481 -32.54 1.61 40.45
CA ALA A 481 -31.69 2.02 41.57
C ALA A 481 -30.19 2.02 41.21
N LEU A 482 -29.73 1.09 40.36
CA LEU A 482 -28.36 1.07 39.86
C LEU A 482 -28.10 2.17 38.83
N GLU A 483 -29.04 2.40 37.91
CA GLU A 483 -28.95 3.52 36.95
C GLU A 483 -28.85 4.88 37.65
N ASP A 484 -29.66 5.10 38.70
CA ASP A 484 -29.68 6.35 39.46
C ASP A 484 -28.44 6.57 40.33
N SER A 485 -27.90 5.47 40.89
CA SER A 485 -26.74 5.50 41.79
C SER A 485 -25.39 5.49 41.06
N PHE A 486 -25.34 5.03 39.80
CA PHE A 486 -24.13 5.03 38.99
C PHE A 486 -23.74 6.45 38.60
N LYS A 487 -22.66 6.96 39.20
CA LYS A 487 -22.12 8.30 38.89
C LYS A 487 -20.87 8.17 38.03
N ALA A 488 -20.97 8.59 36.77
CA ALA A 488 -19.83 8.78 35.89
C ALA A 488 -19.50 10.27 35.78
N SER A 489 -18.19 10.59 35.73
CA SER A 489 -17.72 11.93 35.42
C SER A 489 -18.03 12.28 33.96
N VAL A 490 -18.34 13.54 33.68
CA VAL A 490 -18.46 14.05 32.30
C VAL A 490 -17.15 13.87 31.52
N SER A 491 -16.01 13.94 32.22
CA SER A 491 -14.68 13.83 31.61
C SER A 491 -14.39 12.50 30.91
N VAL A 492 -15.22 11.45 31.13
CA VAL A 492 -15.09 10.18 30.38
C VAL A 492 -15.46 10.34 28.89
N PHE A 493 -16.09 11.46 28.54
CA PHE A 493 -16.38 11.88 27.18
C PHE A 493 -15.34 12.87 26.64
N ASP A 494 -14.26 13.17 27.36
CA ASP A 494 -13.18 14.00 26.85
C ASP A 494 -12.55 13.34 25.62
N GLY A 495 -12.45 14.09 24.52
CA GLY A 495 -12.01 13.59 23.21
C GLY A 495 -13.15 13.16 22.27
N TYR A 496 -14.39 13.03 22.76
CA TYR A 496 -15.57 12.79 21.92
C TYR A 496 -16.18 14.13 21.51
N THR A 497 -15.88 14.57 20.29
CA THR A 497 -16.24 15.92 19.78
C THR A 497 -17.67 16.03 19.24
N GLN A 498 -18.49 14.98 19.41
CA GLN A 498 -19.85 14.85 18.90
C GLN A 498 -20.73 14.13 19.93
N ASP A 499 -22.06 14.24 19.79
CA ASP A 499 -23.01 13.46 20.59
C ASP A 499 -22.75 11.96 20.40
N TYR A 500 -22.37 11.29 21.49
CA TYR A 500 -21.88 9.92 21.50
C TYR A 500 -22.45 9.14 22.69
N GLU A 501 -22.74 7.85 22.48
CA GLU A 501 -23.14 6.92 23.55
C GLU A 501 -21.98 5.97 23.81
N LEU A 502 -21.36 6.08 24.99
CA LEU A 502 -20.34 5.14 25.43
C LEU A 502 -21.00 3.86 25.92
N SER A 503 -20.43 2.73 25.57
CA SER A 503 -20.90 1.41 25.96
C SER A 503 -19.82 0.62 26.68
N TYR A 504 -20.25 -0.16 27.68
CA TYR A 504 -19.45 -1.16 28.36
C TYR A 504 -20.26 -2.45 28.38
N ASN A 505 -19.73 -3.50 27.75
CA ASN A 505 -20.48 -4.70 27.44
C ASN A 505 -19.82 -5.93 28.09
N TYR A 506 -20.61 -6.69 28.84
CA TYR A 506 -20.15 -7.86 29.58
C TYR A 506 -21.05 -9.07 29.33
N PHE A 507 -20.46 -10.25 29.24
CA PHE A 507 -21.16 -11.52 29.34
C PHE A 507 -21.00 -12.05 30.77
N VAL A 508 -22.10 -12.12 31.51
CA VAL A 508 -22.10 -12.34 32.95
C VAL A 508 -22.76 -13.66 33.29
N SER A 509 -22.09 -14.47 34.10
CA SER A 509 -22.64 -15.70 34.69
C SER A 509 -23.38 -15.35 35.98
N ILE A 510 -24.58 -15.89 36.15
CA ILE A 510 -25.48 -15.66 37.27
C ILE A 510 -25.84 -17.01 37.89
N ASP A 511 -25.73 -17.12 39.21
CA ASP A 511 -26.05 -18.36 39.92
C ASP A 511 -27.56 -18.58 40.09
N GLU A 512 -27.93 -19.76 40.59
CA GLU A 512 -29.31 -20.15 40.93
C GLU A 512 -29.99 -19.25 41.98
N ASN A 513 -29.21 -18.43 42.72
CA ASN A 513 -29.72 -17.45 43.68
C ASN A 513 -29.89 -16.05 43.06
N GLY A 514 -29.61 -15.90 41.76
CA GLY A 514 -29.74 -14.63 41.04
C GLY A 514 -28.59 -13.65 41.31
N LYS A 515 -27.42 -14.15 41.72
CA LYS A 515 -26.22 -13.33 41.98
C LYS A 515 -25.20 -13.48 40.84
N PRO A 516 -24.59 -12.39 40.37
CA PRO A 516 -23.46 -12.44 39.45
C PRO A 516 -22.25 -13.15 40.09
N ILE A 517 -21.69 -14.12 39.37
CA ILE A 517 -20.55 -14.93 39.85
C ILE A 517 -19.29 -14.81 38.97
N LYS A 518 -19.44 -14.51 37.67
CA LYS A 518 -18.31 -14.34 36.76
C LYS A 518 -18.64 -13.31 35.68
N LEU A 519 -17.75 -12.33 35.50
CA LEU A 519 -17.88 -11.28 34.50
C LEU A 519 -16.84 -11.53 33.41
N ASN A 520 -17.29 -11.68 32.16
CA ASN A 520 -16.40 -11.71 31.00
C ASN A 520 -16.57 -10.41 30.22
N PHE A 521 -15.53 -9.58 30.20
CA PHE A 521 -15.50 -8.36 29.39
C PHE A 521 -15.62 -8.71 27.90
N LEU A 522 -16.51 -8.02 27.18
CA LEU A 522 -16.67 -8.20 25.74
C LEU A 522 -16.01 -7.05 24.98
N MET A 523 -16.49 -5.83 25.21
CA MET A 523 -15.97 -4.62 24.59
C MET A 523 -16.42 -3.39 25.37
N ALA A 524 -15.68 -2.29 25.22
CA ALA A 524 -16.11 -0.97 25.64
C ALA A 524 -15.53 0.09 24.72
N ASP A 525 -16.19 1.24 24.63
CA ASP A 525 -15.71 2.38 23.84
C ASP A 525 -14.44 3.02 24.42
N ASN A 526 -14.25 2.94 25.74
CA ASN A 526 -13.00 3.25 26.43
C ASN A 526 -12.88 2.46 27.75
N GLY A 527 -11.73 2.53 28.41
CA GLY A 527 -11.43 1.76 29.62
C GLY A 527 -11.64 2.50 30.94
N PHE A 528 -12.12 3.74 30.93
CA PHE A 528 -12.04 4.64 32.09
C PHE A 528 -12.92 4.23 33.28
N LEU A 529 -14.06 3.60 33.03
CA LEU A 529 -15.04 3.23 34.06
C LEU A 529 -15.11 1.71 34.29
N LYS A 530 -14.07 0.98 33.90
CA LYS A 530 -14.10 -0.49 33.91
C LYS A 530 -14.40 -1.02 35.32
N GLU A 531 -13.66 -0.55 36.32
CA GLU A 531 -13.78 -1.03 37.70
C GLU A 531 -15.13 -0.64 38.34
N GLU A 532 -15.63 0.55 38.05
CA GLU A 532 -16.92 1.05 38.55
C GLU A 532 -18.09 0.27 37.93
N VAL A 533 -18.01 -0.04 36.63
CA VAL A 533 -19.01 -0.85 35.93
C VAL A 533 -18.99 -2.28 36.49
N GLU A 534 -17.82 -2.91 36.63
CA GLU A 534 -17.72 -4.25 37.21
C GLU A 534 -18.23 -4.28 38.66
N SER A 535 -17.90 -3.28 39.48
CA SER A 535 -18.42 -3.12 40.84
C SER A 535 -19.95 -3.00 40.87
N ASN A 536 -20.54 -2.30 39.91
CA ASN A 536 -22.00 -2.20 39.80
C ASN A 536 -22.66 -3.49 39.33
N ILE A 537 -22.03 -4.21 38.41
CA ILE A 537 -22.50 -5.53 37.99
C ILE A 537 -22.56 -6.47 39.20
N HIS A 538 -21.55 -6.50 40.07
CA HIS A 538 -21.57 -7.33 41.28
C HIS A 538 -22.70 -6.97 42.27
N LYS A 539 -23.24 -5.75 42.22
CA LYS A 539 -24.37 -5.30 43.06
C LYS A 539 -25.74 -5.62 42.44
N MET A 540 -25.77 -6.14 41.21
CA MET A 540 -27.02 -6.52 40.55
C MET A 540 -27.68 -7.70 41.24
N LYS A 541 -29.01 -7.63 41.35
CA LYS A 541 -29.86 -8.69 41.87
C LYS A 541 -30.79 -9.15 40.75
N PHE A 542 -30.79 -10.44 40.47
CA PHE A 542 -31.64 -11.01 39.45
C PHE A 542 -32.69 -11.93 40.07
N LYS A 543 -33.87 -11.99 39.45
CA LYS A 543 -34.69 -13.18 39.52
C LYS A 543 -33.96 -14.28 38.73
N PRO A 544 -33.70 -15.47 39.30
CA PRO A 544 -32.89 -16.50 38.64
C PRO A 544 -33.58 -17.06 37.40
N ALA A 545 -32.77 -17.65 36.52
CA ALA A 545 -33.25 -18.41 35.38
C ALA A 545 -33.98 -19.68 35.84
N ILE A 546 -34.96 -20.13 35.05
CA ILE A 546 -35.71 -21.36 35.33
C ILE A 546 -35.49 -22.34 34.19
N LYS A 547 -35.19 -23.59 34.55
CA LYS A 547 -35.16 -24.74 33.63
C LYS A 547 -35.86 -25.92 34.30
N ASN A 548 -36.83 -26.53 33.63
CA ASN A 548 -37.65 -27.61 34.17
C ASN A 548 -38.27 -27.28 35.55
N GLY A 549 -38.70 -26.04 35.73
CA GLY A 549 -39.33 -25.55 36.97
C GLY A 549 -38.39 -25.33 38.16
N LYS A 550 -37.06 -25.45 37.99
CA LYS A 550 -36.07 -25.18 39.04
C LYS A 550 -35.16 -24.01 38.66
N ALA A 551 -34.68 -23.30 39.68
CA ALA A 551 -33.64 -22.28 39.49
C ALA A 551 -32.34 -22.94 39.04
N VAL A 552 -31.66 -22.33 38.06
CA VAL A 552 -30.41 -22.84 37.51
C VAL A 552 -29.40 -21.72 37.30
N ASN A 553 -28.13 -22.08 37.22
CA ASN A 553 -27.09 -21.17 36.73
C ASN A 553 -27.39 -20.79 35.28
N SER A 554 -27.16 -19.53 34.94
CA SER A 554 -27.45 -18.99 33.62
C SER A 554 -26.54 -17.81 33.30
N TYR A 555 -26.73 -17.21 32.13
CA TYR A 555 -25.95 -16.08 31.67
C TYR A 555 -26.83 -14.89 31.29
N MET A 556 -26.22 -13.70 31.25
CA MET A 556 -26.85 -12.47 30.79
C MET A 556 -25.81 -11.59 30.09
N ILE A 557 -26.17 -10.93 29.00
CA ILE A 557 -25.35 -9.83 28.47
C ILE A 557 -25.85 -8.55 29.07
N ILE A 558 -24.91 -7.77 29.58
CA ILE A 558 -25.16 -6.52 30.28
C ILE A 558 -24.43 -5.42 29.53
N HIS A 559 -25.20 -4.42 29.09
CA HIS A 559 -24.70 -3.21 28.46
C HIS A 559 -24.93 -2.04 29.41
N PHE A 560 -23.86 -1.38 29.82
CA PHE A 560 -23.94 -0.03 30.38
C PHE A 560 -23.78 0.95 29.25
N LYS A 561 -24.83 1.73 28.98
CA LYS A 561 -24.85 2.80 28.00
C LYS A 561 -24.81 4.12 28.74
N LEU A 562 -23.81 4.93 28.47
CA LEU A 562 -23.62 6.25 29.07
C LEU A 562 -23.74 7.29 27.97
N ARG A 563 -24.53 8.34 28.22
CA ARG A 563 -24.67 9.46 27.29
C ARG A 563 -24.71 10.77 28.04
N LEU A 564 -24.10 11.80 27.47
CA LEU A 564 -24.27 13.16 27.97
C LEU A 564 -25.68 13.67 27.68
N SER A 565 -26.29 14.32 28.67
CA SER A 565 -27.56 15.01 28.54
C SER A 565 -27.49 16.35 29.26
N SER A 566 -28.23 17.34 28.75
CA SER A 566 -28.48 18.62 29.43
C SER A 566 -29.65 18.52 30.41
#